data_AF-A0A9W6ANW4-F1
#
_entry.id   AF-A0A9W6ANW4-F1
#
_cell.length_a   1.000
_cell.length_b   1.000
_cell.length_c   1.000
_cell.angle_alpha   90.00
_cell.angle_beta   90.00
_cell.angle_gamma   90.00
#
_symmetry.space_group_name_H-M   'P 1'
#
loop_
_entity.id
_entity.type
_entity.pdbx_description
1 polymer ?
#
loop_
_entity_poly.entity_id
_entity_poly.type
_entity_poly.pdbx_seq_one_letter_code
_entity_poly.pdbx_strand_id
1 'polypeptide(L)'
;MLELHVNGEIKDYTRLRPWHAGEIMMYHNVQGWPLAEMIDWSMRARFLPRNNPLDLDQPLVDIIDSAQQKRELDIHGFTRELLTAQIEVFAPGYLELERQGLEVQYDLANLMTGDDIRAYNYMIPPGDPARRQAPSGQ
;
A
#
# COMPACT_ATOMS: atom_id res chain seq x y z
N MET A 1 15.31 9.03 9.31
CA MET A 1 16.45 9.80 8.76
C MET A 1 16.71 10.98 9.68
N LEU A 2 17.98 11.40 9.82
CA LEU A 2 18.43 12.40 10.80
C LEU A 2 19.38 13.39 10.11
N GLU A 3 19.13 14.68 10.28
CA GLU A 3 20.05 15.76 9.91
C GLU A 3 20.59 16.43 11.18
N LEU A 4 21.89 16.70 11.20
CA LEU A 4 22.59 17.29 12.33
C LEU A 4 23.10 18.68 11.99
N HIS A 5 23.13 19.56 12.98
CA HIS A 5 23.88 20.80 12.95
C HIS A 5 25.40 20.52 12.97
N VAL A 6 26.20 21.54 12.65
CA VAL A 6 27.68 21.48 12.72
C VAL A 6 28.17 21.23 14.15
N ASN A 7 27.39 21.62 15.17
CA ASN A 7 27.66 21.35 16.58
C ASN A 7 27.24 19.92 17.02
N GLY A 8 26.72 19.10 16.10
CA GLY A 8 26.31 17.71 16.36
C GLY A 8 24.91 17.56 16.97
N GLU A 9 24.20 18.66 17.22
CA GLU A 9 22.80 18.60 17.69
C GLU A 9 21.85 18.22 16.56
N ILE A 10 20.74 17.58 16.91
CA ILE A 10 19.71 17.21 15.95
C ILE A 10 19.05 18.48 15.42
N LYS A 11 19.16 18.69 14.11
CA LYS A 11 18.52 19.80 13.40
C LYS A 11 17.11 19.40 12.97
N ASP A 12 17.00 18.32 12.21
CA ASP A 12 15.75 17.81 11.67
C ASP A 12 15.71 16.28 11.75
N TYR A 13 14.55 15.70 12.03
CA TYR A 13 14.37 14.24 12.04
C TYR A 13 12.99 13.83 11.55
N THR A 14 12.93 12.66 10.89
CA THR A 14 11.65 12.05 10.50
C THR A 14 11.70 10.53 10.62
N ARG A 15 10.56 9.96 11.04
CA ARG A 15 10.34 8.51 11.18
C ARG A 15 9.73 8.00 9.88
N LEU A 16 10.57 7.47 8.99
CA LEU A 16 10.13 6.79 7.76
C LEU A 16 9.53 5.43 8.11
N ARG A 17 8.31 5.15 7.64
CA ARG A 17 7.74 3.79 7.57
C ARG A 17 7.37 3.45 6.12
N PRO A 18 7.54 2.19 5.68
CA PRO A 18 7.68 1.88 4.26
C PRO A 18 6.36 1.45 3.60
N TRP A 19 5.97 2.20 2.57
CA TRP A 19 5.41 1.72 1.28
C TRP A 19 5.46 2.85 0.23
N HIS A 20 5.31 4.12 0.63
CA HIS A 20 5.36 5.31 -0.25
C HIS A 20 6.74 6.01 -0.32
N ALA A 21 7.82 5.37 0.13
CA ALA A 21 9.14 6.04 0.24
C ALA A 21 9.97 6.03 -1.06
N GLY A 22 9.49 5.39 -2.13
CA GLY A 22 10.24 5.25 -3.39
C GLY A 22 10.63 6.59 -4.01
N GLU A 23 9.65 7.48 -4.22
CA GLU A 23 9.92 8.83 -4.76
C GLU A 23 10.79 9.65 -3.82
N ILE A 24 10.48 9.66 -2.53
CA ILE A 24 11.25 10.36 -1.49
C ILE A 24 12.72 9.92 -1.50
N MET A 25 12.99 8.62 -1.63
CA MET A 25 14.34 8.09 -1.73
C MET A 25 15.02 8.43 -3.07
N MET A 26 14.27 8.47 -4.18
CA MET A 26 14.81 8.92 -5.48
C MET A 26 15.25 10.38 -5.41
N TYR A 27 14.41 11.30 -4.91
CA TYR A 27 14.77 12.72 -4.81
C TYR A 27 16.00 12.95 -3.92
N HIS A 28 16.08 12.24 -2.79
CA HIS A 28 17.25 12.35 -1.93
C HIS A 28 18.53 11.77 -2.54
N ASN A 29 18.49 10.49 -2.95
CA ASN A 29 19.71 9.77 -3.30
C ASN A 29 20.16 9.99 -4.75
N VAL A 30 19.24 10.33 -5.65
CA VAL A 30 19.54 10.52 -7.08
C VAL A 30 19.61 12.01 -7.44
N GLN A 31 18.72 12.83 -6.88
CA GLN A 31 18.66 14.26 -7.20
C GLN A 31 19.38 15.15 -6.17
N GLY A 32 19.87 14.57 -5.06
CA GLY A 32 20.68 15.27 -4.07
C GLY A 32 19.91 16.27 -3.21
N TRP A 33 18.59 16.10 -3.10
CA TRP A 33 17.76 17.05 -2.37
C TRP A 33 18.03 16.98 -0.85
N PRO A 34 18.15 18.13 -0.17
CA PRO A 34 18.30 18.18 1.28
C PRO A 34 17.00 17.76 1.99
N LEU A 35 17.12 17.19 3.19
CA LEU A 35 15.96 16.70 3.95
C LEU A 35 14.94 17.81 4.23
N ALA A 36 15.41 19.05 4.47
CA ALA A 36 14.57 20.22 4.68
C ALA A 36 13.57 20.47 3.53
N GLU A 37 13.97 20.27 2.27
CA GLU A 37 13.08 20.41 1.11
C GLU A 37 12.08 19.25 1.00
N MET A 38 12.46 18.06 1.49
CA MET A 38 11.61 16.87 1.45
C MET A 38 10.54 16.86 2.54
N ILE A 39 10.80 17.51 3.69
CA ILE A 39 9.85 17.62 4.81
C ILE A 39 9.04 18.92 4.79
N ASP A 40 9.39 19.86 3.90
CA ASP A 40 8.62 21.09 3.72
C ASP A 40 7.18 20.77 3.34
N TRP A 41 6.25 21.37 4.08
CA TRP A 41 4.81 21.20 3.91
C TRP A 41 4.33 21.65 2.53
N SER A 42 4.99 22.66 1.92
CA SER A 42 4.63 23.13 0.59
C SER A 42 4.98 22.10 -0.50
N MET A 43 6.04 21.33 -0.28
CA MET A 43 6.52 20.28 -1.19
C MET A 43 5.91 18.92 -0.92
N ARG A 44 5.39 18.70 0.30
CA ARG A 44 4.72 17.46 0.71
C ARG A 44 3.53 17.09 -0.18
N ALA A 45 2.81 18.08 -0.70
CA ALA A 45 1.72 17.86 -1.66
C ALA A 45 2.18 17.31 -3.02
N ARG A 46 3.45 17.50 -3.40
CA ARG A 46 4.05 16.91 -4.61
C ARG A 46 4.50 15.46 -4.42
N PHE A 47 4.98 15.10 -3.23
CA PHE A 47 5.61 13.78 -2.97
C PHE A 47 4.77 12.81 -2.14
N LEU A 48 3.79 13.34 -1.43
CA LEU A 48 2.74 12.60 -0.74
C LEU A 48 1.42 13.21 -1.19
N PRO A 49 1.08 13.13 -2.50
CA PRO A 49 -0.18 13.65 -2.96
C PRO A 49 -1.29 13.02 -2.12
N ARG A 50 -1.99 13.88 -1.35
CA ARG A 50 -3.34 13.63 -0.89
C ARG A 50 -3.52 12.41 0.03
N ASN A 51 -2.70 12.31 1.07
CA ASN A 51 -3.07 11.54 2.27
C ASN A 51 -4.23 12.23 3.02
N ASN A 52 -5.35 12.40 2.33
CA ASN A 52 -6.57 12.88 2.93
C ASN A 52 -7.06 11.83 3.93
N PRO A 53 -7.65 12.25 5.06
CA PRO A 53 -8.29 11.32 5.96
C PRO A 53 -9.33 10.51 5.19
N LEU A 54 -9.18 9.18 5.18
CA LEU A 54 -10.20 8.28 4.67
C LEU A 54 -11.23 8.05 5.77
N ASP A 55 -12.50 8.11 5.39
CA ASP A 55 -13.59 7.61 6.22
C ASP A 55 -13.48 6.07 6.23
N LEU A 56 -13.19 5.50 7.40
CA LEU A 56 -13.01 4.06 7.56
C LEU A 56 -14.27 3.37 8.10
N ASP A 57 -15.38 4.10 8.26
CA ASP A 57 -16.64 3.56 8.78
C ASP A 57 -17.46 2.85 7.68
N GLN A 58 -16.95 2.82 6.45
CA GLN A 58 -17.57 2.18 5.29
C GLN A 58 -16.95 0.80 5.02
N PRO A 59 -17.63 -0.09 4.29
CA PRO A 59 -17.03 -1.35 3.82
C PRO A 59 -15.73 -1.10 3.04
N LEU A 60 -14.75 -1.99 3.17
CA LEU A 60 -13.39 -1.78 2.63
C LEU A 60 -13.37 -1.44 1.14
N VAL A 61 -14.21 -2.12 0.34
CA VAL A 61 -14.34 -1.84 -1.10
C VAL A 61 -14.88 -0.43 -1.35
N ASP A 62 -15.84 0.03 -0.55
CA ASP A 62 -16.45 1.36 -0.67
C ASP A 62 -15.48 2.47 -0.29
N ILE A 63 -14.65 2.25 0.74
CA ILE A 63 -13.58 3.18 1.13
C ILE A 63 -12.64 3.41 -0.06
N ILE A 64 -12.13 2.33 -0.65
CA ILE A 64 -11.12 2.38 -1.70
C ILE A 64 -11.71 2.98 -2.99
N ASP A 65 -12.90 2.54 -3.40
CA ASP A 65 -13.59 3.03 -4.59
C ASP A 65 -13.94 4.53 -4.45
N SER A 66 -14.48 4.94 -3.30
CA SER A 66 -14.78 6.35 -3.03
C SER A 66 -13.52 7.22 -3.01
N ALA A 67 -12.44 6.73 -2.40
CA ALA A 67 -11.15 7.43 -2.38
C ALA A 67 -10.56 7.59 -3.79
N GLN A 68 -10.69 6.57 -4.63
CA GLN A 68 -10.28 6.62 -6.03
C GLN A 68 -11.11 7.64 -6.82
N GLN A 69 -12.44 7.65 -6.65
CA GLN A 69 -13.34 8.61 -7.32
C GLN A 69 -13.06 10.06 -6.93
N LYS A 70 -12.74 10.30 -5.65
CA LYS A 70 -12.35 11.62 -5.13
C LYS A 70 -10.90 12.00 -5.47
N ARG A 71 -10.15 11.12 -6.13
CA ARG A 71 -8.71 11.28 -6.45
C ARG A 71 -7.87 11.50 -5.19
N GLU A 72 -8.22 10.80 -4.12
CA GLU A 72 -7.49 10.74 -2.85
C GLU A 72 -6.56 9.53 -2.81
N LEU A 73 -6.87 8.49 -3.60
CA LEU A 73 -6.04 7.33 -3.83
C LEU A 73 -5.71 7.19 -5.32
N ASP A 74 -4.43 7.00 -5.64
CA ASP A 74 -3.95 6.79 -7.01
C ASP A 74 -3.73 5.30 -7.30
N ILE A 75 -4.82 4.62 -7.68
CA ILE A 75 -4.85 3.21 -8.07
C ILE A 75 -5.50 3.03 -9.45
N HIS A 76 -5.09 3.85 -10.41
CA HIS A 76 -5.64 3.84 -11.77
C HIS A 76 -5.75 2.43 -12.37
N GLY A 77 -6.92 2.12 -12.95
CA GLY A 77 -7.20 0.84 -13.61
C GLY A 77 -7.86 -0.22 -12.72
N PHE A 78 -7.98 0.01 -11.42
CA PHE A 78 -8.74 -0.85 -10.53
C PHE A 78 -10.21 -0.47 -10.57
N THR A 79 -11.05 -1.36 -11.10
CA THR A 79 -12.51 -1.25 -10.96
C THR A 79 -12.94 -1.83 -9.61
N ARG A 80 -14.16 -1.52 -9.17
CA ARG A 80 -14.74 -2.09 -7.95
C ARG A 80 -14.74 -3.62 -7.97
N GLU A 81 -15.04 -4.22 -9.11
CA GLU A 81 -15.05 -5.67 -9.30
C GLU A 81 -13.63 -6.24 -9.16
N LEU A 82 -12.64 -5.56 -9.74
CA LEU A 82 -11.25 -5.95 -9.60
C LEU A 82 -10.80 -5.83 -8.14
N LEU A 83 -11.12 -4.73 -7.45
CA LEU A 83 -10.80 -4.53 -6.04
C LEU A 83 -11.39 -5.64 -5.16
N THR A 84 -12.67 -5.96 -5.36
CA THR A 84 -13.35 -7.06 -4.67
C THR A 84 -12.60 -8.38 -4.88
N ALA A 85 -12.28 -8.72 -6.13
CA ALA A 85 -11.57 -9.94 -6.45
C ALA A 85 -10.16 -9.97 -5.84
N GLN A 86 -9.45 -8.84 -5.84
CA GLN A 86 -8.12 -8.72 -5.27
C GLN A 86 -8.14 -8.91 -3.75
N ILE A 87 -9.08 -8.26 -3.06
CA ILE A 87 -9.22 -8.39 -1.60
C ILE A 87 -9.53 -9.85 -1.24
N GLU A 88 -10.39 -10.53 -2.00
CA GLU A 88 -10.69 -11.95 -1.75
C GLU A 88 -9.47 -12.87 -1.93
N VAL A 89 -8.49 -12.47 -2.75
CA VAL A 89 -7.22 -13.19 -2.90
C VAL A 89 -6.30 -12.96 -1.71
N PHE A 90 -6.17 -11.71 -1.28
CA PHE A 90 -5.26 -11.33 -0.20
C PHE A 90 -5.81 -11.64 1.19
N ALA A 91 -7.13 -11.62 1.34
CA ALA A 91 -7.86 -11.85 2.58
C ALA A 91 -9.11 -12.72 2.31
N PRO A 92 -8.93 -14.01 1.99
CA PRO A 92 -10.05 -14.89 1.64
C PRO A 92 -11.11 -14.94 2.74
N GLY A 93 -12.38 -14.75 2.39
CA GLY A 93 -13.52 -14.76 3.30
C GLY A 93 -13.71 -13.49 4.13
N TYR A 94 -12.79 -12.51 4.08
CA TYR A 94 -12.92 -11.26 4.83
C TYR A 94 -14.18 -10.47 4.43
N LEU A 95 -14.43 -10.33 3.12
CA LEU A 95 -15.55 -9.54 2.61
C LEU A 95 -16.91 -10.11 3.02
N GLU A 96 -17.01 -11.43 3.15
CA GLU A 96 -18.23 -12.08 3.63
C GLU A 96 -18.46 -11.80 5.12
N LEU A 97 -17.40 -11.78 5.95
CA LEU A 97 -17.50 -11.39 7.36
C LEU A 97 -17.87 -9.91 7.50
N GLU A 98 -17.26 -9.03 6.72
CA GLU A 98 -17.57 -7.60 6.72
C GLU A 98 -19.04 -7.33 6.35
N ARG A 99 -19.57 -8.05 5.36
CA ARG A 99 -21.00 -7.97 4.99
C ARG A 99 -21.95 -8.38 6.13
N GLN A 100 -21.48 -9.21 7.05
CA GLN A 100 -22.21 -9.66 8.23
C GLN A 100 -21.95 -8.81 9.48
N GLY A 101 -21.05 -7.82 9.41
CA GLY A 101 -20.60 -7.04 10.57
C GLY A 101 -19.75 -7.86 11.56
N LEU A 102 -19.07 -8.90 11.07
CA LEU A 102 -18.25 -9.83 11.85
C LEU A 102 -16.77 -9.76 11.45
N GLU A 103 -16.34 -8.70 10.78
CA GLU A 103 -14.96 -8.50 10.31
C GLU A 103 -13.92 -8.59 11.43
N VAL A 104 -14.28 -8.22 12.66
CA VAL A 104 -13.42 -8.35 13.85
C VAL A 104 -13.09 -9.80 14.22
N GLN A 105 -13.85 -10.76 13.68
CA GLN A 105 -13.62 -12.20 13.88
C GLN A 105 -12.69 -12.79 12.82
N TYR A 106 -12.28 -12.01 11.83
CA TYR A 106 -11.37 -12.47 10.80
C TYR A 106 -10.01 -12.85 11.40
N ASP A 107 -9.59 -14.10 11.19
CA ASP A 107 -8.28 -14.57 11.63
C ASP A 107 -7.20 -14.07 10.67
N LEU A 108 -6.32 -13.21 11.19
CA LEU A 108 -5.20 -12.62 10.44
C LEU A 108 -4.21 -13.67 9.91
N ALA A 109 -4.21 -14.89 10.46
CA ALA A 109 -3.42 -16.00 9.92
C ALA A 109 -3.87 -16.42 8.51
N ASN A 110 -5.11 -16.08 8.11
CA ASN A 110 -5.65 -16.35 6.78
C ASN A 110 -5.27 -15.29 5.74
N LEU A 111 -4.61 -14.19 6.15
CA LEU A 111 -4.05 -13.25 5.20
C LEU A 111 -3.00 -13.97 4.34
N MET A 112 -3.00 -13.67 3.05
CA MET A 112 -1.93 -14.10 2.16
C MET A 112 -0.60 -13.58 2.69
N THR A 113 0.40 -14.44 2.88
CA THR A 113 1.69 -14.06 3.50
C THR A 113 2.90 -14.55 2.70
N GLY A 114 4.07 -13.99 3.01
CA GLY A 114 5.38 -14.55 2.67
C GLY A 114 5.54 -14.93 1.19
N ASP A 115 5.70 -16.22 0.94
CA ASP A 115 5.99 -16.78 -0.38
C ASP A 115 4.80 -16.73 -1.34
N ASP A 116 3.56 -16.74 -0.82
CA ASP A 116 2.37 -16.61 -1.66
C ASP A 116 2.31 -15.22 -2.30
N ILE A 117 2.59 -14.17 -1.52
CA ILE A 117 2.68 -12.78 -2.02
C ILE A 117 3.80 -12.67 -3.07
N ARG A 118 4.96 -13.28 -2.84
CA ARG A 118 6.09 -13.22 -3.80
C ARG A 118 5.77 -13.88 -5.13
N ALA A 119 4.91 -14.89 -5.11
CA ALA A 119 4.46 -15.60 -6.30
C ALA A 119 3.14 -15.04 -6.87
N TYR A 120 2.63 -13.93 -6.32
CA TYR A 120 1.45 -13.24 -6.81
C TYR A 120 1.76 -12.45 -8.08
N ASN A 121 0.98 -12.70 -9.13
CA ASN A 121 1.02 -11.93 -10.37
C ASN A 121 -0.41 -11.53 -10.73
N TYR A 122 -0.72 -10.24 -10.69
CA TYR A 122 -2.06 -9.73 -10.98
C TYR A 122 -2.55 -10.03 -12.42
N MET A 123 -1.64 -10.44 -13.32
CA MET A 123 -1.99 -10.89 -14.68
C MET A 123 -2.32 -12.38 -14.77
N ILE A 124 -2.13 -13.16 -13.69
CA ILE A 124 -2.42 -14.60 -13.64
C ILE A 124 -3.31 -14.85 -12.43
N PRO A 125 -4.61 -15.12 -12.61
CA PRO A 125 -5.54 -15.32 -11.50
C PRO A 125 -5.08 -16.46 -10.58
N PRO A 126 -5.20 -16.31 -9.26
CA PRO A 126 -4.97 -17.42 -8.34
C PRO A 126 -6.02 -18.51 -8.60
N GLY A 127 -5.53 -19.73 -8.80
CA GLY A 127 -6.35 -20.90 -9.18
C GLY A 127 -6.13 -21.41 -10.60
N ASP A 128 -5.32 -20.74 -11.42
CA ASP A 128 -4.98 -21.25 -12.76
C ASP A 128 -4.20 -22.59 -12.64
N PRO A 129 -4.72 -23.71 -13.20
CA PRO A 129 -4.06 -25.02 -13.17
C PRO A 129 -2.66 -25.04 -13.79
N ALA A 130 -2.25 -24.01 -14.53
CA ALA A 130 -0.87 -23.82 -14.98
C ALA A 130 0.16 -23.84 -13.81
N ARG A 131 -0.25 -23.49 -12.58
CA ARG A 131 0.59 -23.60 -11.38
C ARG A 131 0.83 -25.05 -10.92
N ARG A 132 -0.03 -26.01 -11.27
CA ARG A 132 0.14 -27.43 -10.86
C ARG A 132 1.10 -28.23 -11.73
N GLN A 133 1.55 -27.68 -12.86
CA GLN A 133 2.31 -28.44 -13.86
C GLN A 133 3.74 -27.96 -14.09
N ALA A 134 4.22 -26.92 -13.39
CA ALA A 134 5.64 -26.57 -13.48
C ALA A 134 6.46 -27.61 -12.68
N PRO A 135 7.29 -28.46 -13.32
CA PRO A 135 8.17 -29.34 -12.59
C PRO A 135 9.23 -28.47 -11.88
N SER A 136 9.46 -28.76 -10.61
CA SER A 136 10.62 -28.28 -9.87
C SER A 136 11.88 -28.82 -10.55
N GLY A 137 12.44 -28.05 -11.47
CA GLY A 137 13.68 -28.38 -12.17
C GLY A 137 14.87 -28.21 -11.23
N GLN A 138 15.61 -29.31 -11.09
CA GLN A 138 16.94 -29.42 -10.47
C GLN A 138 18.00 -28.58 -11.19
#